data_AF-A0A1C3VXI1-F1
#
_entry.id   AF-A0A1C3VXI1-F1
#
_cell.length_a   1.000
_cell.length_b   1.000
_cell.length_c   1.000
_cell.angle_alpha   90.00
_cell.angle_beta   90.00
_cell.angle_gamma   90.00
#
_symmetry.space_group_name_H-M   'P 1'
#
loop_
_entity.id
_entity.type
_entity.pdbx_description
1 polymer ?
#
loop_
_entity_poly.entity_id
_entity_poly.type
_entity_poly.pdbx_seq_one_letter_code
_entity_poly.pdbx_strand_id
1 'polypeptide(L)' 'MEESLPLSALLARIRKLVPKSEDEHYDEIVRSFGVGTLRPPPTPMSDRELAQAIAEFLKEQPSSESVATLGRRLDPTTRL' A
#
# COMPACT_ATOMS: atom_id res chain seq x y z
N MET A 1 -8.88 0.99 22.35
CA MET A 1 -8.63 1.84 21.18
C MET A 1 -7.59 1.10 20.37
N GLU A 2 -7.98 0.45 19.27
CA GLU A 2 -6.98 -0.19 18.39
C GLU A 2 -6.29 0.92 17.61
N GLU A 3 -5.02 1.18 17.93
CA GLU A 3 -4.23 2.19 17.25
C GLU A 3 -3.92 1.72 15.83
N SER A 4 -4.39 2.47 14.83
CA SER A 4 -4.00 2.29 13.43
C SER A 4 -2.48 2.22 13.32
N LEU A 5 -1.95 1.26 12.55
CA LEU A 5 -0.52 1.12 12.32
C LEU A 5 0.08 2.47 11.86
N PRO A 6 1.13 3.00 12.52
CA PRO A 6 1.78 4.22 12.06
C PRO A 6 2.22 4.10 10.60
N LEU A 7 2.03 5.16 9.81
CA LEU A 7 2.38 5.17 8.38
C LEU A 7 3.84 4.76 8.13
N SER A 8 4.76 5.19 9.00
CA SER A 8 6.18 4.83 8.92
C SER A 8 6.42 3.32 9.08
N ALA A 9 5.69 2.66 9.99
CA ALA A 9 5.76 1.22 10.19
C ALA A 9 5.16 0.45 9.00
N LEU A 10 4.08 0.97 8.40
CA LEU A 10 3.51 0.42 7.17
C LEU A 10 4.52 0.50 6.01
N LEU A 11 5.09 1.67 5.77
CA LEU A 11 6.08 1.89 4.70
C LEU A 11 7.32 1.01 4.90
N ALA A 12 7.79 0.84 6.15
CA ALA A 12 8.89 -0.07 6.45
C ALA A 12 8.56 -1.54 6.13
N ARG A 13 7.30 -1.98 6.33
CA ARG A 13 6.85 -3.32 5.92
C ARG A 13 6.78 -3.44 4.40
N ILE A 14 6.19 -2.45 3.71
CA ILE A 14 6.09 -2.41 2.24
C ILE A 14 7.48 -2.43 1.59
N ARG A 15 8.45 -1.68 2.12
CA ARG A 15 9.81 -1.62 1.56
C ARG A 15 10.50 -2.98 1.51
N LYS A 16 10.20 -3.87 2.47
CA LYS A 16 10.73 -5.24 2.51
C LYS A 16 10.11 -6.15 1.43
N LEU A 17 8.93 -5.79 0.93
CA LEU A 17 8.16 -6.56 -0.05
C LEU A 17 8.43 -6.10 -1.49
N VAL A 18 8.84 -4.84 -1.69
CA VAL A 18 9.17 -4.28 -3.01
C VAL A 18 10.65 -4.52 -3.33
N PRO A 19 10.99 -5.29 -4.39
CA PRO A 19 12.36 -5.46 -4.85
C PRO A 19 12.99 -4.12 -5.25
N LYS A 20 14.31 -3.99 -5.10
CA LYS A 20 15.02 -2.75 -5.50
C LYS A 20 14.93 -2.42 -7.00
N SER A 21 14.69 -3.42 -7.84
CA SER A 21 14.45 -3.22 -9.28
C SER A 21 13.12 -2.53 -9.57
N GLU A 22 12.19 -2.54 -8.62
CA GLU A 22 10.84 -1.96 -8.70
C GLU A 22 10.72 -0.73 -7.78
N ASP A 23 11.81 0.03 -7.59
CA ASP A 23 11.82 1.21 -6.71
C ASP A 23 10.80 2.28 -7.19
N GLU A 24 10.47 2.31 -8.48
CA GLU A 24 9.40 3.18 -9.01
C GLU A 24 8.02 2.88 -8.40
N HIS A 25 7.69 1.61 -8.14
CA HIS A 25 6.46 1.23 -7.43
C HIS A 25 6.50 1.68 -5.97
N TYR A 26 7.66 1.57 -5.33
CA TYR A 26 7.80 2.02 -3.95
C TYR A 26 7.63 3.55 -3.84
N ASP A 27 8.26 4.31 -4.73
CA ASP A 27 8.16 5.77 -4.78
C ASP A 27 6.72 6.23 -5.09
N GLU A 28 6.03 5.51 -5.98
CA GLU A 28 4.59 5.73 -6.26
C GLU A 28 3.74 5.56 -5.00
N ILE A 29 3.98 4.50 -4.23
CA ILE A 29 3.27 4.24 -2.97
C ILE A 29 3.52 5.37 -1.97
N VAL A 30 4.78 5.76 -1.76
CA VAL A 30 5.15 6.84 -0.85
C VAL A 30 4.50 8.16 -1.26
N ARG A 31 4.56 8.50 -2.56
CA ARG A 31 3.92 9.71 -3.10
C ARG A 31 2.42 9.68 -2.86
N SER A 32 1.78 8.54 -3.13
CA SER A 32 0.33 8.35 -2.99
C SER A 32 -0.17 8.48 -1.56
N PHE A 33 0.62 8.03 -0.57
CA PHE A 33 0.34 8.36 0.84
C PHE A 33 0.53 9.85 1.13
N GLY A 34 1.57 10.48 0.56
CA GLY A 34 1.85 11.91 0.75
C GLY A 34 0.74 12.83 0.21
N VAL A 35 0.09 12.46 -0.89
CA VAL A 35 -1.03 13.23 -1.49
C VAL A 35 -2.41 12.75 -1.03
N GLY A 36 -2.48 11.70 -0.21
CA GLY A 36 -3.72 11.19 0.38
C GLY A 36 -4.57 10.31 -0.55
N THR A 37 -4.05 9.86 -1.69
CA THR A 37 -4.71 8.87 -2.55
C THR A 37 -4.69 7.48 -1.94
N LEU A 38 -3.63 7.15 -1.19
CA LEU A 38 -3.60 6.00 -0.28
C LEU A 38 -3.77 6.46 1.15
N ARG A 39 -4.48 5.64 1.94
CA ARG A 39 -4.59 5.80 3.39
C ARG A 39 -4.16 4.53 4.10
N PRO A 40 -3.57 4.64 5.30
CA PRO A 40 -3.26 3.46 6.10
C PRO A 40 -4.52 2.60 6.30
N PRO A 41 -4.37 1.27 6.34
CA PRO A 41 -5.51 0.38 6.56
C PRO A 41 -6.19 0.73 7.89
N PRO A 42 -7.53 0.89 7.93
CA PRO A 42 -8.26 1.28 9.14
C PRO A 42 -8.24 0.21 10.23
N THR A 43 -7.95 -1.04 9.85
CA THR A 43 -7.76 -2.18 10.75
C THR A 43 -6.37 -2.77 10.54
N PRO A 44 -5.75 -3.40 11.56
CA PRO A 44 -4.49 -4.10 11.38
C PRO A 44 -4.58 -5.15 10.27
N MET A 45 -3.63 -5.10 9.33
CA MET A 45 -3.50 -6.06 8.24
C MET A 45 -2.33 -7.01 8.53
N SER A 46 -2.53 -8.32 8.31
CA SER A 46 -1.48 -9.32 8.46
C SER A 46 -0.36 -9.15 7.42
N ASP A 47 0.84 -9.67 7.71
CA ASP A 47 1.94 -9.63 6.73
C ASP A 47 1.59 -10.35 5.42
N ARG A 48 0.78 -11.41 5.49
CA ARG A 48 0.33 -12.16 4.31
C ARG A 48 -0.60 -11.33 3.42
N GLU A 49 -1.58 -10.66 4.01
CA GLU A 49 -2.51 -9.80 3.27
C GLU A 49 -1.77 -8.62 2.63
N LEU A 50 -0.83 -8.02 3.36
CA LEU A 50 0.00 -6.94 2.84
C LEU A 50 0.88 -7.44 1.69
N ALA A 51 1.57 -8.57 1.85
CA ALA A 51 2.39 -9.17 0.80
C ALA A 51 1.57 -9.47 -0.45
N GLN A 52 0.34 -9.97 -0.31
CA GLN A 52 -0.54 -10.22 -1.44
C GLN A 52 -0.95 -8.92 -2.16
N ALA A 53 -1.32 -7.87 -1.43
CA ALA A 53 -1.69 -6.59 -2.03
C ALA A 53 -0.53 -5.97 -2.81
N ILE A 54 0.68 -6.00 -2.24
CA ILE A 54 1.88 -5.49 -2.91
C ILE A 54 2.25 -6.36 -4.11
N ALA A 55 2.26 -7.69 -3.98
CA ALA A 55 2.59 -8.58 -5.09
C ALA A 55 1.63 -8.44 -6.29
N GLU A 56 0.39 -8.03 -6.06
CA GLU A 56 -0.55 -7.73 -7.13
C GLU A 56 -0.31 -6.36 -7.76
N PHE A 57 -0.02 -5.33 -6.95
CA PHE A 57 0.36 -4.01 -7.46
C PHE A 57 1.61 -4.06 -8.34
N LEU A 58 2.60 -4.88 -7.96
CA LEU A 58 3.84 -5.07 -8.74
C LEU A 58 3.63 -5.74 -10.11
N LYS A 59 2.46 -6.30 -10.41
CA LYS A 59 2.18 -6.89 -11.74
C LYS A 59 1.82 -5.85 -12.79
N GLU A 60 1.45 -4.66 -12.36
CA GLU A 60 1.03 -3.56 -13.21
C GLU A 60 2.07 -2.44 -13.16
N GLN A 61 2.12 -1.60 -14.19
CA GLN A 61 2.92 -0.37 -14.10
C GLN A 61 2.33 0.57 -13.03
N PRO A 62 3.17 1.32 -12.30
CA PRO A 62 2.69 2.31 -11.34
C PRO A 62 1.86 3.37 -12.06
N SER A 63 0.59 3.47 -11.71
CA SER A 63 -0.38 4.37 -12.33
C SER A 63 -1.49 4.73 -11.35
N SER A 64 -2.30 5.73 -11.66
CA SER A 64 -3.44 6.10 -10.81
C SER A 64 -4.43 4.95 -10.63
N GLU A 65 -4.60 4.09 -11.64
CA GLU A 65 -5.50 2.94 -11.58
C GLU A 65 -4.94 1.83 -10.68
N SER A 66 -3.68 1.45 -10.87
CA SER A 66 -3.04 0.41 -10.05
C SER A 66 -2.92 0.86 -8.58
N VAL A 67 -2.68 2.15 -8.32
CA VAL A 67 -2.73 2.74 -6.97
C VAL A 67 -4.13 2.69 -6.37
N ALA A 68 -5.18 3.01 -7.14
CA ALA A 68 -6.55 2.92 -6.64
C ALA A 68 -6.91 1.46 -6.28
N THR A 69 -6.43 0.49 -7.06
CA THR A 69 -6.57 -0.95 -6.75
C THR A 69 -5.84 -1.32 -5.47
N LEU A 70 -4.61 -0.84 -5.27
CA LEU A 70 -3.89 -1.03 -4.02
C LEU A 70 -4.64 -0.39 -2.82
N GLY A 71 -5.18 0.82 -3.00
CA GLY A 71 -5.96 1.52 -1.98
C GLY A 71 -7.18 0.73 -1.52
N ARG A 72 -7.95 0.14 -2.44
CA ARG A 72 -9.10 -0.73 -2.11
C ARG A 72 -8.69 -2.00 -1.36
N ARG A 73 -7.46 -2.48 -1.55
CA ARG A 73 -6.95 -3.65 -0.81
C ARG A 73 -6.51 -3.29 0.60
N LEU A 74 -5.90 -2.12 0.77
CA LEU A 74 -5.51 -1.61 2.09
C LEU A 74 -6.74 -1.20 2.90
N ASP A 75 -7.76 -0.63 2.24
CA ASP A 75 -9.02 -0.26 2.85
C ASP A 75 -10.20 -0.83 2.05
N PRO A 76 -10.63 -2.07 2.35
CA PRO A 76 -11.80 -2.67 1.72
C PRO A 76 -13.12 -2.03 2.17
N THR A 77 -13.10 -1.15 3.16
CA THR A 77 -14.30 -0.41 3.63
C THR A 77 -14.53 0.88 2.85
N THR A 78 -13.51 1.36 2.12
CA THR A 78 -13.68 2.41 1.11
C THR A 78 -14.54 1.87 -0.03
N ARG A 79 -15.86 2.09 0.08
CA ARG A 79 -16.78 2.09 -1.05
C ARG A 79 -16.62 3.43 -1.75
N LEU A 80 -16.40 3.38 -3.07
CA LEU A 80 -16.55 4.53 -3.96
C LEU A 80 -17.89 5.21 -3.75
#